data_AF-H2ZG54-F1
#
_entry.id   AF-H2ZG54-F1
#
_cell.length_a   1.000
_cell.length_b   1.000
_cell.length_c   1.000
_cell.angle_alpha   90.00
_cell.angle_beta   90.00
_cell.angle_gamma   90.00
#
_symmetry.space_group_name_H-M   'P 1'
#
loop_
_entity.id
_entity.type
_entity.pdbx_description
1 polymer ?
#
loop_
_entity_poly.entity_id
_entity_poly.type
_entity_poly.pdbx_seq_one_letter_code
_entity_poly.pdbx_strand_id
1 'polypeptide(L)'
;MAMLEACLHWSVCPSSEAADPFSSSRSRRSVSPQRLALEILTKLSIKDQNVDLILATRPFSRIEKLFAYLVNLICDRKDQMLREFAVVLLANLAGGDYVAARAIALHKGAISGLISFLEECEETGMSHRRMFPAVQQTVNFGTIEFMMVKCATTLLCLARLDDNRSSFVKFQLRLLSLSMSQLLDQKVVGIMSSVLYELSHDSS
;
A
#
# COMPACT_ATOMS: atom_id res chain seq x y z
N MET A 1 -18.00 -14.63 -8.15
CA MET A 1 -18.56 -13.77 -7.09
C MET A 1 -18.39 -14.36 -5.69
N ALA A 2 -18.91 -15.55 -5.37
CA ALA A 2 -18.85 -16.13 -4.02
C ALA A 2 -17.44 -16.17 -3.37
N MET A 3 -16.39 -16.46 -4.15
CA MET A 3 -15.01 -16.45 -3.65
C MET A 3 -14.53 -15.05 -3.21
N LEU A 4 -14.79 -14.01 -4.03
CA LEU A 4 -14.41 -12.64 -3.72
C LEU A 4 -15.15 -12.13 -2.48
N GLU A 5 -16.44 -12.44 -2.37
CA GLU A 5 -17.25 -12.07 -1.21
C GLU A 5 -16.73 -12.72 0.07
N ALA A 6 -16.33 -14.00 0.00
CA ALA A 6 -15.72 -14.70 1.13
C ALA A 6 -14.37 -14.08 1.52
N CYS A 7 -13.48 -13.81 0.55
CA CYS A 7 -12.20 -13.17 0.84
C CYS A 7 -12.38 -11.77 1.44
N LEU A 8 -13.30 -10.98 0.91
CA LEU A 8 -13.63 -9.66 1.45
C LEU A 8 -14.28 -9.74 2.83
N HIS A 9 -15.08 -10.78 3.10
CA HIS A 9 -15.64 -10.99 4.42
C HIS A 9 -14.55 -11.32 5.44
N TRP A 10 -13.73 -12.32 5.14
CA TRP A 10 -12.67 -12.78 6.05
C TRP A 10 -11.56 -11.75 6.27
N SER A 11 -11.31 -10.84 5.31
CA SER A 11 -10.30 -9.80 5.47
C SER A 11 -10.69 -8.73 6.52
N VAL A 12 -12.00 -8.46 6.69
CA VAL A 12 -12.50 -7.44 7.64
C VAL A 12 -13.37 -8.02 8.75
N CYS A 13 -13.40 -9.35 8.89
CA CYS A 13 -14.23 -10.02 9.89
C CYS A 13 -13.70 -9.69 11.30
N PRO A 14 -14.55 -9.19 12.22
CA PRO A 14 -14.15 -8.88 13.58
C PRO A 14 -14.08 -10.11 14.50
N SER A 15 -14.47 -11.30 14.01
CA SER A 15 -14.43 -12.53 14.78
C SER A 15 -13.00 -12.90 15.16
N SER A 16 -12.79 -13.38 16.38
CA SER A 16 -11.50 -13.92 16.82
C SER A 16 -11.06 -15.08 15.92
N GLU A 17 -12.00 -15.88 15.40
CA GLU A 17 -11.72 -16.96 14.45
C GLU A 17 -11.03 -16.49 13.17
N ALA A 18 -11.23 -15.23 12.75
CA ALA A 18 -10.60 -14.67 11.55
C ALA A 18 -9.15 -14.26 11.80
N ALA A 19 -8.87 -13.71 12.99
CA ALA A 19 -7.56 -13.23 13.39
C ALA A 19 -6.67 -14.37 13.93
N ASP A 20 -7.29 -15.33 14.61
CA ASP A 20 -6.60 -16.42 15.28
C ASP A 20 -6.01 -17.42 14.27
N PRO A 21 -4.86 -18.02 14.59
CA PRO A 21 -4.28 -19.06 13.75
C PRO A 21 -5.18 -20.29 13.72
N PHE A 22 -5.18 -21.04 12.62
CA PHE A 22 -5.91 -22.30 12.57
C PHE A 22 -5.47 -23.25 13.70
N SER A 23 -6.43 -23.86 14.39
CA SER A 23 -6.21 -24.80 15.49
C SER A 23 -5.40 -26.04 15.08
N SER A 24 -5.41 -26.39 13.80
CA SER A 24 -4.62 -27.49 13.21
C SER A 24 -3.18 -27.10 12.87
N SER A 25 -2.81 -25.82 12.95
CA SER A 25 -1.47 -25.34 12.59
C SER A 25 -0.46 -25.66 13.71
N ARG A 26 0.28 -26.76 13.54
CA ARG A 26 1.49 -27.06 14.35
C ARG A 26 2.74 -26.32 13.86
N SER A 27 2.59 -25.41 12.89
CA SER A 27 3.70 -24.72 12.23
C SER A 27 4.09 -23.43 12.95
N ARG A 28 5.39 -23.07 12.90
CA ARG A 28 5.94 -21.81 13.43
C ARG A 28 5.38 -20.55 12.77
N ARG A 29 4.75 -20.67 11.60
CA ARG A 29 4.04 -19.57 10.94
C ARG A 29 2.54 -19.75 11.19
N SER A 30 2.01 -18.93 12.09
CA SER A 30 0.59 -18.88 12.42
C SER A 30 -0.21 -18.34 11.22
N VAL A 31 -0.82 -19.23 10.44
CA VAL A 31 -1.70 -18.85 9.33
C VAL A 31 -3.10 -18.65 9.90
N SER A 32 -3.67 -17.46 9.74
CA SER A 32 -5.06 -17.14 10.07
C SER A 32 -5.89 -16.95 8.80
N PRO A 33 -7.23 -17.11 8.88
CA PRO A 33 -8.12 -16.84 7.75
C PRO A 33 -7.94 -15.43 7.16
N GLN A 34 -7.72 -14.42 8.02
CA GLN A 34 -7.53 -13.04 7.58
C GLN A 34 -6.23 -12.87 6.78
N ARG A 35 -5.13 -13.51 7.21
CA ARG A 35 -3.85 -13.50 6.46
C ARG A 35 -4.00 -14.14 5.09
N LEU A 36 -4.68 -15.29 5.00
CA LEU A 36 -4.93 -15.97 3.73
C LEU A 36 -5.83 -15.13 2.81
N ALA A 37 -6.89 -14.54 3.35
CA ALA A 37 -7.79 -13.70 2.59
C ALA A 37 -7.06 -12.49 1.99
N LEU A 38 -6.19 -11.84 2.76
CA LEU A 38 -5.35 -10.74 2.28
C LEU A 38 -4.37 -11.20 1.19
N GLU A 39 -3.68 -12.32 1.38
CA GLU A 39 -2.75 -12.85 0.38
C GLU A 39 -3.48 -13.16 -0.95
N ILE A 40 -4.66 -13.79 -0.87
CA ILE A 40 -5.50 -14.08 -2.05
C ILE A 40 -5.93 -12.78 -2.73
N LEU A 41 -6.46 -11.81 -1.99
CA LEU A 41 -6.87 -10.51 -2.55
C LEU A 41 -5.69 -9.78 -3.20
N THR A 42 -4.53 -9.79 -2.55
CA THR A 42 -3.31 -9.18 -3.08
C THR A 42 -2.91 -9.83 -4.40
N LYS A 43 -2.87 -11.16 -4.48
CA LYS A 43 -2.54 -11.89 -5.72
C LYS A 43 -3.58 -11.68 -6.82
N LEU A 44 -4.87 -11.66 -6.48
CA LEU A 44 -5.93 -11.39 -7.44
C LEU A 44 -5.82 -9.98 -8.01
N SER A 45 -5.52 -8.99 -7.17
CA SER A 45 -5.41 -7.57 -7.55
C SER A 45 -4.26 -7.26 -8.53
N ILE A 46 -3.39 -8.22 -8.83
CA ILE A 46 -2.34 -8.08 -9.85
C ILE A 46 -2.95 -7.92 -11.26
N LYS A 47 -4.17 -8.42 -11.48
CA LYS A 47 -4.89 -8.28 -12.75
C LYS A 47 -5.96 -7.20 -12.62
N ASP A 48 -5.93 -6.21 -13.50
CA ASP A 48 -6.86 -5.07 -13.48
C ASP A 48 -8.33 -5.53 -13.53
N GLN A 49 -8.65 -6.54 -14.36
CA GLN A 49 -9.99 -7.13 -14.43
C GLN A 49 -10.49 -7.65 -13.07
N ASN A 50 -9.59 -8.18 -12.22
CA ASN A 50 -9.97 -8.63 -10.89
C ASN A 50 -10.13 -7.46 -9.93
N VAL A 51 -9.39 -6.37 -10.11
CA VAL A 51 -9.56 -5.13 -9.34
C VAL A 51 -10.97 -4.58 -9.58
N ASP A 52 -11.41 -4.52 -10.84
CA ASP A 52 -12.76 -4.08 -11.19
C ASP A 52 -13.82 -4.94 -10.51
N LEU A 53 -13.63 -6.27 -10.51
CA LEU A 53 -14.55 -7.20 -9.83
C LEU A 53 -14.55 -7.06 -8.31
N ILE A 54 -13.38 -6.83 -7.70
CA ILE A 54 -13.26 -6.58 -6.25
C ILE A 54 -14.02 -5.30 -5.90
N LEU A 55 -13.81 -4.22 -6.66
CA LEU A 55 -14.44 -2.91 -6.41
C LEU A 55 -15.95 -2.91 -6.72
N ALA A 56 -16.40 -3.74 -7.66
CA ALA A 56 -17.82 -3.93 -7.96
C ALA A 56 -18.56 -4.79 -6.93
N THR A 57 -17.85 -5.41 -5.97
CA THR A 57 -18.47 -6.30 -4.97
C THR A 57 -19.27 -5.49 -3.95
N ARG A 58 -20.56 -5.82 -3.78
CA ARG A 58 -21.43 -5.17 -2.80
C ARG A 58 -21.36 -5.85 -1.42
N PRO A 59 -21.61 -5.12 -0.32
CA PRO A 59 -21.76 -3.66 -0.22
C PRO A 59 -20.41 -2.93 -0.21
N PHE A 60 -20.36 -1.71 -0.77
CA PHE A 60 -19.14 -0.90 -0.82
C PHE A 60 -18.57 -0.57 0.58
N SER A 61 -19.43 -0.50 1.60
CA SER A 61 -19.01 -0.32 3.00
C SER A 61 -18.07 -1.42 3.51
N ARG A 62 -18.09 -2.62 2.91
CA ARG A 62 -17.11 -3.67 3.20
C ARG A 62 -15.74 -3.33 2.63
N ILE A 63 -15.70 -2.72 1.45
CA ILE A 63 -14.47 -2.29 0.79
C ILE A 63 -13.86 -1.10 1.56
N GLU A 64 -14.67 -0.17 2.06
CA GLU A 64 -14.19 0.92 2.92
C GLU A 64 -13.57 0.39 4.22
N LYS A 65 -14.17 -0.64 4.84
CA LYS A 65 -13.56 -1.32 5.99
C LYS A 65 -12.24 -1.99 5.62
N LEU A 66 -12.13 -2.54 4.41
CA LEU A 66 -10.88 -3.11 3.92
C LEU A 66 -9.82 -2.02 3.80
N PHE A 67 -10.13 -0.87 3.17
CA PHE A 67 -9.20 0.25 3.09
C PHE A 67 -8.70 0.71 4.46
N ALA A 68 -9.61 0.88 5.43
CA ALA A 68 -9.24 1.21 6.81
C ALA A 68 -8.28 0.16 7.41
N TYR A 69 -8.57 -1.12 7.20
CA TYR A 69 -7.73 -2.21 7.68
C TYR A 69 -6.33 -2.21 7.02
N LEU A 70 -6.25 -2.01 5.70
CA LEU A 70 -4.97 -1.93 4.98
C LEU A 70 -4.13 -0.74 5.45
N VAL A 71 -4.74 0.44 5.63
CA VAL A 71 -4.06 1.62 6.16
C VAL A 71 -3.52 1.36 7.57
N ASN A 72 -4.30 0.71 8.43
CA ASN A 72 -3.85 0.32 9.77
C ASN A 72 -2.64 -0.63 9.72
N LEU A 73 -2.64 -1.62 8.82
CA LEU A 73 -1.50 -2.53 8.63
C LEU A 73 -0.24 -1.78 8.18
N ILE A 74 -0.38 -0.78 7.32
CA ILE A 74 0.73 0.07 6.88
C ILE A 74 1.31 0.87 8.05
N CYS A 75 0.45 1.42 8.91
CA CYS A 75 0.84 2.29 10.02
C CYS A 75 1.36 1.56 11.27
N ASP A 76 0.83 0.37 11.61
CA ASP A 76 1.12 -0.34 12.87
C ASP A 76 2.48 -1.07 12.87
N ARG A 77 3.01 -1.41 11.69
CA ARG A 77 4.37 -1.99 11.50
C ARG A 77 4.65 -3.29 12.27
N LYS A 78 3.62 -3.95 12.81
CA LYS A 78 3.76 -5.18 13.61
C LYS A 78 4.19 -6.40 12.79
N ASP A 79 3.74 -6.48 11.53
CA ASP A 79 3.97 -7.62 10.65
C ASP A 79 4.39 -7.12 9.26
N GLN A 80 5.67 -7.33 8.93
CA GLN A 80 6.26 -6.89 7.68
C GLN A 80 5.56 -7.51 6.46
N MET A 81 5.20 -8.79 6.51
CA MET A 81 4.57 -9.48 5.38
C MET A 81 3.17 -8.92 5.12
N LEU A 82 2.37 -8.74 6.17
CA LEU A 82 1.03 -8.15 6.03
C LEU A 82 1.10 -6.69 5.58
N ARG A 83 2.10 -5.95 6.05
CA ARG A 83 2.35 -4.57 5.62
C ARG A 83 2.67 -4.50 4.13
N GLU A 84 3.49 -5.40 3.62
CA GLU A 84 3.80 -5.49 2.18
C GLU A 84 2.56 -5.86 1.35
N PHE A 85 1.78 -6.85 1.78
CA PHE A 85 0.50 -7.16 1.14
C PHE A 85 -0.44 -5.96 1.14
N ALA A 86 -0.50 -5.21 2.24
CA ALA A 86 -1.36 -4.05 2.35
C ALA A 86 -0.97 -2.94 1.38
N VAL A 87 0.33 -2.62 1.24
CA VAL A 87 0.80 -1.63 0.27
C VAL A 87 0.47 -2.06 -1.16
N VAL A 88 0.73 -3.32 -1.53
CA VAL A 88 0.47 -3.82 -2.89
C VAL A 88 -1.02 -3.80 -3.22
N LEU A 89 -1.85 -4.32 -2.33
CA LEU A 89 -3.29 -4.36 -2.53
C LEU A 89 -3.88 -2.94 -2.59
N LEU A 90 -3.49 -2.06 -1.67
CA LEU A 90 -3.95 -0.68 -1.65
C LEU A 90 -3.52 0.08 -2.92
N ALA A 91 -2.31 -0.16 -3.42
CA ALA A 91 -1.84 0.42 -4.68
C ALA A 91 -2.67 -0.03 -5.90
N ASN A 92 -2.97 -1.32 -5.98
CA ASN A 92 -3.76 -1.86 -7.10
C ASN A 92 -5.21 -1.36 -7.04
N LEU A 93 -5.82 -1.30 -5.85
CA LEU A 93 -7.19 -0.78 -5.67
C LEU A 93 -7.28 0.72 -5.95
N ALA A 94 -6.32 1.52 -5.48
CA ALA A 94 -6.26 2.96 -5.78
C ALA A 94 -5.99 3.25 -7.27
N GLY A 95 -5.26 2.37 -7.96
CA GLY A 95 -5.02 2.50 -9.40
C GLY A 95 -6.19 2.08 -10.29
N GLY A 96 -7.10 1.24 -9.78
CA GLY A 96 -8.22 0.71 -10.56
C GLY A 96 -9.42 1.67 -10.67
N ASP A 97 -9.70 2.46 -9.65
CA ASP A 97 -10.86 3.36 -9.63
C ASP A 97 -10.63 4.64 -8.82
N TYR A 98 -11.16 5.75 -9.32
CA TYR A 98 -11.04 7.05 -8.67
C TYR A 98 -11.84 7.12 -7.37
N VAL A 99 -12.98 6.42 -7.28
CA VAL A 99 -13.79 6.36 -6.04
C VAL A 99 -13.01 5.62 -4.96
N ALA A 100 -12.34 4.52 -5.32
CA ALA A 100 -11.45 3.79 -4.42
C ALA A 100 -10.27 4.66 -3.95
N ALA A 101 -9.59 5.34 -4.87
CA ALA A 101 -8.51 6.27 -4.54
C ALA A 101 -8.97 7.38 -3.58
N ARG A 102 -10.13 7.98 -3.82
CA ARG A 102 -10.72 8.99 -2.94
C ARG A 102 -11.02 8.41 -1.54
N ALA A 103 -11.70 7.27 -1.48
CA ALA A 103 -12.02 6.62 -0.21
C ALA A 103 -10.75 6.28 0.60
N ILE A 104 -9.70 5.80 -0.05
CA ILE A 104 -8.40 5.53 0.56
C ILE A 104 -7.79 6.79 1.18
N ALA A 105 -7.77 7.91 0.44
CA ALA A 105 -7.19 9.17 0.92
C ALA A 105 -7.93 9.77 2.14
N LEU A 106 -9.23 9.50 2.28
CA LEU A 106 -10.03 9.96 3.42
C LEU A 106 -9.71 9.23 4.72
N HIS A 107 -9.09 8.05 4.66
CA HIS A 107 -8.69 7.33 5.86
C HIS A 107 -7.52 8.02 6.57
N LYS A 108 -7.73 8.29 7.86
CA LYS A 108 -6.71 8.90 8.72
C LYS A 108 -5.44 8.06 8.70
N GLY A 109 -4.34 8.68 8.30
CA GLY A 109 -3.03 8.04 8.29
C GLY A 109 -2.63 7.43 6.95
N ALA A 110 -3.51 7.37 5.93
CA ALA A 110 -3.20 6.75 4.64
C ALA A 110 -1.98 7.39 3.97
N ILE A 111 -2.04 8.70 3.72
CA ILE A 111 -0.95 9.46 3.08
C ILE A 111 0.31 9.43 3.94
N SER A 112 0.21 9.73 5.23
CA SER A 112 1.37 9.71 6.13
C SER A 112 2.02 8.35 6.25
N GLY A 113 1.22 7.27 6.24
CA GLY A 113 1.68 5.89 6.33
C GLY A 113 2.43 5.46 5.07
N LEU A 114 1.94 5.84 3.89
CA LEU A 114 2.62 5.62 2.61
C LEU A 114 3.95 6.39 2.55
N ILE A 115 3.97 7.67 2.95
CA ILE A 115 5.21 8.47 2.98
C ILE A 115 6.21 7.87 3.98
N SER A 116 5.77 7.50 5.18
CA SER A 116 6.65 6.84 6.16
C SER A 116 7.17 5.49 5.66
N PHE A 117 6.35 4.71 4.95
CA PHE A 117 6.80 3.47 4.32
C PHE A 117 7.93 3.74 3.31
N LEU A 118 7.82 4.79 2.48
CA LEU A 118 8.88 5.16 1.54
C LEU A 118 10.18 5.58 2.24
N GLU A 119 10.08 6.42 3.27
CA GLU A 119 11.24 6.86 4.07
C GLU A 119 11.95 5.67 4.74
N GLU A 120 11.20 4.71 5.28
CA GLU A 120 11.77 3.49 5.88
C GLU A 120 12.44 2.58 4.85
N CYS A 121 11.83 2.45 3.66
CA CYS A 121 12.43 1.69 2.57
C CYS A 121 13.75 2.35 2.12
N GLU A 122 13.82 3.68 2.10
CA GLU A 122 15.03 4.43 1.77
C GLU A 122 16.14 4.18 2.80
N GLU A 123 15.82 4.28 4.10
CA GLU A 123 16.76 4.01 5.19
C GLU A 123 17.27 2.57 5.18
N THR A 124 16.37 1.62 4.90
CA THR A 124 16.71 0.21 4.75
C THR A 124 17.64 0.02 3.54
N GLY A 125 17.31 0.61 2.40
CA GLY A 125 18.14 0.56 1.19
C GLY A 125 19.54 1.15 1.42
N MET A 126 19.64 2.27 2.14
CA MET A 126 20.92 2.88 2.54
C MET A 126 21.76 1.94 3.40
N SER A 127 21.17 1.36 4.44
CA SER A 127 21.87 0.47 5.37
C SER A 127 22.45 -0.74 4.64
N HIS A 128 21.69 -1.32 3.71
CA HIS A 128 22.15 -2.44 2.89
C HIS A 128 23.29 -2.02 1.94
N ARG A 129 23.20 -0.85 1.29
CA ARG A 129 24.27 -0.33 0.42
C ARG A 129 25.58 -0.09 1.18
N ARG A 130 25.51 0.40 2.42
CA ARG A 130 26.70 0.62 3.27
C ARG A 130 27.33 -0.68 3.76
N MET A 131 26.51 -1.66 4.10
CA MET A 131 26.99 -2.93 4.69
C MET A 131 27.57 -3.89 3.64
N PHE A 132 27.04 -3.88 2.41
CA PHE A 132 27.47 -4.80 1.34
C PHE A 132 27.79 -4.06 0.03
N PRO A 133 28.86 -3.26 -0.02
CA PRO A 133 29.23 -2.51 -1.23
C PRO A 133 29.59 -3.42 -2.43
N ALA A 134 30.02 -4.66 -2.18
CA ALA A 134 30.45 -5.62 -3.20
C ALA A 134 29.37 -6.63 -3.65
N VAL A 135 28.23 -6.69 -2.96
CA VAL A 135 27.10 -7.59 -3.30
C VAL A 135 25.90 -6.73 -3.66
N GLN A 136 25.97 -6.10 -4.83
CA GLN A 136 24.92 -5.21 -5.32
C GLN A 136 23.65 -5.95 -5.80
N GLN A 137 23.62 -7.29 -5.81
CA GLN A 137 22.63 -8.00 -6.64
C GLN A 137 21.82 -9.13 -6.00
N THR A 138 22.10 -9.57 -4.78
CA THR A 138 21.46 -10.82 -4.32
C THR A 138 20.52 -10.59 -3.15
N VAL A 139 19.24 -10.48 -3.51
CA VAL A 139 18.06 -11.07 -2.85
C VAL A 139 16.96 -10.08 -2.42
N ASN A 140 17.23 -8.86 -1.95
CA ASN A 140 16.14 -7.99 -1.43
C ASN A 140 16.00 -6.60 -2.06
N PHE A 141 16.92 -6.15 -2.91
CA PHE A 141 16.81 -4.82 -3.55
C PHE A 141 15.62 -4.72 -4.51
N GLY A 142 15.39 -5.75 -5.33
CA GLY A 142 14.27 -5.76 -6.28
C GLY A 142 12.90 -5.71 -5.60
N THR A 143 12.75 -6.35 -4.44
CA THR A 143 11.50 -6.31 -3.66
C THR A 143 11.29 -4.93 -3.06
N ILE A 144 12.30 -4.34 -2.41
CA ILE A 144 12.17 -2.99 -1.82
C ILE A 144 11.90 -1.95 -2.91
N GLU A 145 12.59 -2.02 -4.04
CA GLU A 145 12.38 -1.13 -5.19
C GLU A 145 10.96 -1.27 -5.76
N PHE A 146 10.48 -2.50 -5.94
CA PHE A 146 9.10 -2.75 -6.36
C PHE A 146 8.08 -2.15 -5.37
N MET A 147 8.31 -2.32 -4.07
CA MET A 147 7.44 -1.78 -3.02
C MET A 147 7.46 -0.25 -2.98
N MET A 148 8.63 0.37 -3.16
CA MET A 148 8.75 1.83 -3.28
C MET A 148 7.98 2.35 -4.49
N VAL A 149 8.14 1.73 -5.67
CA VAL A 149 7.38 2.12 -6.86
C VAL A 149 5.88 1.98 -6.63
N LYS A 150 5.41 0.88 -6.03
CA LYS A 150 3.98 0.71 -5.71
C LYS A 150 3.48 1.80 -4.75
N CYS A 151 4.23 2.10 -3.71
CA CYS A 151 3.87 3.14 -2.74
C CYS A 151 3.85 4.54 -3.39
N ALA A 152 4.88 4.91 -4.16
CA ALA A 152 4.95 6.19 -4.85
C ALA A 152 3.85 6.34 -5.90
N THR A 153 3.57 5.30 -6.69
CA THR A 153 2.46 5.31 -7.66
C THR A 153 1.12 5.46 -6.96
N THR A 154 0.95 4.85 -5.78
CA THR A 154 -0.26 5.05 -4.97
C THR A 154 -0.40 6.52 -4.59
N LEU A 155 0.65 7.15 -4.05
CA LEU A 155 0.63 8.58 -3.73
C LEU A 155 0.29 9.43 -4.95
N LEU A 156 0.76 9.08 -6.14
CA LEU A 156 0.41 9.75 -7.39
C LEU A 156 -1.07 9.59 -7.73
N CYS A 157 -1.63 8.37 -7.65
CA CYS A 157 -3.05 8.15 -7.88
C CYS A 157 -3.93 8.97 -6.91
N LEU A 158 -3.51 9.07 -5.64
CA LEU A 158 -4.21 9.87 -4.64
C LEU A 158 -4.07 11.38 -4.90
N ALA A 159 -2.90 11.84 -5.36
CA ALA A 159 -2.60 13.25 -5.60
C ALA A 159 -3.26 13.82 -6.88
N ARG A 160 -3.55 12.95 -7.87
CA ARG A 160 -4.30 13.32 -9.09
C ARG A 160 -5.74 13.76 -8.83
N LEU A 161 -6.29 13.47 -7.64
CA LEU A 161 -7.64 13.86 -7.28
C LEU A 161 -7.59 15.20 -6.54
N ASP A 162 -8.22 16.22 -7.12
CA ASP A 162 -8.21 17.58 -6.57
C ASP A 162 -8.81 17.63 -5.15
N ASP A 163 -9.85 16.83 -4.91
CA ASP A 163 -10.49 16.63 -3.59
C ASP A 163 -9.49 16.21 -2.49
N ASN A 164 -8.40 15.51 -2.85
CA ASN A 164 -7.45 14.99 -1.88
C ASN A 164 -6.33 15.98 -1.54
N ARG A 165 -6.16 17.06 -2.30
CA ARG A 165 -5.03 18.01 -2.16
C ARG A 165 -4.90 18.57 -0.75
N SER A 166 -6.01 18.90 -0.09
CA SER A 166 -6.01 19.41 1.29
C SER A 166 -5.37 18.43 2.28
N SER A 167 -5.46 17.13 2.01
CA SER A 167 -4.87 16.07 2.83
C SER A 167 -3.35 15.97 2.65
N PHE A 168 -2.81 16.45 1.52
CA PHE A 168 -1.38 16.46 1.20
C PHE A 168 -0.61 17.67 1.70
N VAL A 169 -1.28 18.82 1.95
CA VAL A 169 -0.64 20.09 2.35
C VAL A 169 0.33 19.90 3.52
N LYS A 170 -0.06 19.11 4.54
CA LYS A 170 0.76 18.86 5.74
C LYS A 170 2.04 18.07 5.48
N PHE A 171 2.16 17.43 4.31
CA PHE A 171 3.26 16.54 3.97
C PHE A 171 4.13 17.04 2.81
N GLN A 172 3.87 18.24 2.28
CA GLN A 172 4.60 18.79 1.13
C GLN A 172 6.12 18.81 1.33
N LEU A 173 6.61 19.21 2.51
CA LEU A 173 8.05 19.21 2.81
C LEU A 173 8.67 17.80 2.79
N ARG A 174 7.93 16.78 3.26
CA ARG A 174 8.39 15.39 3.24
C ARG A 174 8.43 14.84 1.81
N LEU A 175 7.42 15.16 1.01
CA LEU A 175 7.38 14.79 -0.41
C LEU A 175 8.51 15.44 -1.20
N LEU A 176 8.80 16.72 -0.93
CA LEU A 176 9.93 17.44 -1.51
C LEU A 176 11.28 16.83 -1.10
N SER A 177 11.43 16.44 0.17
CA SER A 177 12.63 15.74 0.63
C SER A 177 12.85 14.43 -0.13
N LEU A 178 11.79 13.65 -0.35
CA LEU A 178 11.85 12.41 -1.11
C LEU A 178 12.16 12.64 -2.60
N SER A 179 11.59 13.67 -3.23
CA SER A 179 11.88 13.97 -4.65
C SER A 179 13.29 14.50 -4.88
N MET A 180 13.93 15.07 -3.86
CA MET A 180 15.31 15.57 -3.93
C MET A 180 16.33 14.53 -3.46
N SER A 181 15.89 13.34 -3.05
CA SER A 181 16.79 12.30 -2.56
C SER A 181 17.73 11.80 -3.65
N GLN A 182 19.02 11.70 -3.29
CA GLN A 182 20.06 11.10 -4.13
C GLN A 182 20.18 9.58 -3.92
N LEU A 183 19.40 9.03 -2.98
CA LEU A 183 19.51 7.65 -2.54
C LEU A 183 18.48 6.76 -3.20
N LEU A 184 17.31 7.33 -3.48
CA LEU A 184 16.21 6.68 -4.17
C LEU A 184 16.55 6.37 -5.63
N ASP A 185 15.89 5.35 -6.15
CA ASP A 185 15.95 5.04 -7.57
C ASP A 185 15.33 6.18 -8.42
N GLN A 186 15.90 6.41 -9.60
CA GLN A 186 15.46 7.48 -10.51
C GLN A 186 13.98 7.36 -10.88
N LYS A 187 13.44 6.15 -10.97
CA LYS A 187 12.03 5.90 -11.25
C LYS A 187 11.15 6.38 -10.10
N VAL A 188 11.52 6.10 -8.86
CA VAL A 188 10.78 6.53 -7.67
C VAL A 188 10.83 8.05 -7.58
N VAL A 189 12.00 8.66 -7.76
CA VAL A 189 12.16 10.12 -7.80
C VAL A 189 11.28 10.75 -8.88
N GLY A 190 11.24 10.21 -10.09
CA GLY A 190 10.37 10.69 -11.17
C GLY A 190 8.88 10.66 -10.82
N ILE A 191 8.43 9.59 -10.14
CA ILE A 191 7.04 9.49 -9.66
C ILE A 191 6.78 10.53 -8.56
N MET A 192 7.68 10.69 -7.60
CA MET A 192 7.53 11.69 -6.52
C MET A 192 7.51 13.12 -7.05
N SER A 193 8.33 13.42 -8.06
CA SER A 193 8.27 14.71 -8.77
C SER A 193 6.94 14.90 -9.49
N SER A 194 6.36 13.83 -10.05
CA SER A 194 5.01 13.87 -10.63
C SER A 194 3.95 14.13 -9.55
N VAL A 195 4.09 13.54 -8.35
CA VAL A 195 3.20 13.82 -7.21
C VAL A 195 3.24 15.31 -6.86
N LEU A 196 4.42 15.90 -6.75
CA LEU A 196 4.57 17.33 -6.45
C LEU A 196 4.02 18.21 -7.57
N TYR A 197 4.19 17.80 -8.82
CA TYR A 197 3.64 18.49 -9.99
C TYR A 197 2.11 18.50 -9.97
N GLU A 198 1.48 17.35 -9.70
CA GLU A 198 0.03 17.25 -9.56
C GLU A 198 -0.43 18.19 -8.44
N LEU A 199 0.21 18.15 -7.27
CA LEU A 199 -0.13 19.00 -6.12
C LEU A 199 0.11 20.50 -6.34
N SER A 200 1.01 20.89 -7.25
CA SER A 200 1.35 22.28 -7.54
C SER A 200 0.51 22.89 -8.67
N HIS A 201 -0.10 22.08 -9.53
CA HIS A 201 -1.03 22.55 -10.54
C HIS A 201 -2.32 23.03 -9.87
N ASP A 202 -2.36 24.32 -9.59
CA ASP A 202 -3.55 25.10 -9.28
C ASP A 202 -3.72 26.11 -10.41
N SER A 203 -4.69 25.89 -11.29
CA SER A 203 -5.24 26.95 -12.15
C SER A 203 -6.59 26.53 -12.72
N SER A 204 -7.64 26.67 -11.91
CA SER A 204 -8.85 27.47 -12.24
C SER A 204 -9.93 27.27 -11.18
#